data_AF-A0A8H3YY10-F1
#
_entry.id   AF-A0A8H3YY10-F1
#
_cell.length_a   1.000
_cell.length_b   1.000
_cell.length_c   1.000
_cell.angle_alpha   90.00
_cell.angle_beta   90.00
_cell.angle_gamma   90.00
#
_symmetry.space_group_name_H-M   'P 1'
#
loop_
_entity.id
_entity.type
_entity.pdbx_description
1 polymer ?
#
loop_
_entity_poly.entity_id
_entity_poly.type
_entity_poly.pdbx_seq_one_letter_code
_entity_poly.pdbx_strand_id
1 'polypeptide(L)'
;MSTSTSTLTPKTYIVEHLDTELEEWSSREYASIAKESHASGSKFFLTSVPEELVLPERLQGLEGLTVECRAVEELYRENDGSPSKRVCLLDPQAKQELRPEDGERFDVFLFGGILGDDPPRDRTKELRVKGFEGRRLGPVQMTTDTAVRVTRIIVQDKVKVEDIPYIDHPDLKVDEHESVEMPFRYVRDKEGKPIMPEGMVELILRDSEKGLGDMISEQELNDMIMK
;
A
#
# COMPACT_ATOMS: atom_id res chain seq x y z
N MET A 1 22.02 32.04 7.25
CA MET A 1 22.04 30.77 6.49
C MET A 1 20.62 30.50 6.06
N SER A 2 20.35 30.67 4.77
CA SER A 2 19.00 30.55 4.21
C SER A 2 18.58 29.08 4.25
N THR A 3 17.56 28.77 5.05
CA THR A 3 16.87 27.48 4.98
C THR A 3 16.18 27.40 3.62
N SER A 4 16.78 26.65 2.70
CA SER A 4 16.10 26.25 1.46
C SER A 4 14.93 25.35 1.87
N THR A 5 13.73 25.92 1.91
CA THR A 5 12.50 25.14 1.85
C THR A 5 12.49 24.45 0.49
N SER A 6 12.92 23.18 0.47
CA SER A 6 12.65 22.28 -0.64
C SER A 6 11.14 22.26 -0.84
N THR A 7 10.66 22.91 -1.89
CA THR A 7 9.27 22.77 -2.31
C THR A 7 9.13 21.35 -2.83
N LEU A 8 8.61 20.44 -2.01
CA LEU A 8 8.27 19.08 -2.42
C LEU A 8 7.42 19.18 -3.69
N THR A 9 7.90 18.58 -4.77
CA THR A 9 7.18 18.60 -6.05
C THR A 9 6.03 17.61 -5.95
N PRO A 10 4.76 18.07 -6.04
CA PRO A 10 3.61 17.18 -5.93
C PRO A 10 3.67 16.01 -6.89
N LYS A 11 3.27 14.83 -6.42
CA LYS A 11 3.17 13.60 -7.22
C LYS A 11 1.73 13.06 -7.23
N THR A 12 1.48 12.14 -8.14
CA THR A 12 0.26 11.34 -8.15
C THR A 12 0.59 9.89 -7.84
N TYR A 13 -0.04 9.33 -6.83
CA TYR A 13 0.01 7.92 -6.48
C TYR A 13 -1.26 7.24 -6.98
N ILE A 14 -1.14 6.13 -7.69
CA ILE A 14 -2.27 5.41 -8.25
C ILE A 14 -2.23 3.98 -7.76
N VAL A 15 -3.30 3.53 -7.11
CA VAL A 15 -3.51 2.11 -6.85
C VAL A 15 -4.59 1.63 -7.81
N GLU A 16 -4.24 0.67 -8.66
CA GLU A 16 -5.21 0.00 -9.52
C GLU A 16 -5.99 -1.01 -8.66
N HIS A 17 -7.29 -0.79 -8.44
CA HIS A 17 -8.14 -1.71 -7.70
C HIS A 17 -8.50 -2.89 -8.62
N LEU A 18 -7.92 -4.05 -8.35
CA LEU A 18 -8.04 -5.25 -9.19
C LEU A 18 -8.99 -6.30 -8.57
N ASP A 19 -9.82 -5.88 -7.63
CA ASP A 19 -10.78 -6.74 -6.92
C ASP A 19 -12.21 -6.23 -7.14
N THR A 20 -13.16 -7.15 -7.00
CA THR A 20 -14.59 -6.83 -7.04
C THR A 20 -15.09 -6.26 -5.72
N GLU A 21 -14.31 -6.40 -4.65
CA GLU A 21 -14.68 -5.99 -3.29
C GLU A 21 -13.57 -5.17 -2.65
N LEU A 22 -13.96 -4.28 -1.73
CA LEU A 22 -13.05 -3.44 -0.97
C LEU A 22 -13.20 -3.74 0.52
N GLU A 23 -12.37 -4.66 0.98
CA GLU A 23 -12.37 -5.16 2.36
C GLU A 23 -11.88 -4.13 3.38
N GLU A 24 -12.11 -4.42 4.67
CA GLU A 24 -11.74 -3.54 5.78
C GLU A 24 -10.24 -3.22 5.78
N TRP A 25 -9.39 -4.22 5.51
CA TRP A 25 -7.93 -4.05 5.39
C TRP A 25 -7.56 -3.01 4.31
N SER A 26 -7.98 -3.27 3.06
CA SER A 26 -7.69 -2.41 1.92
C SER A 26 -8.23 -0.99 2.13
N SER A 27 -9.41 -0.86 2.76
CA SER A 27 -9.98 0.47 3.08
C SER A 27 -9.10 1.28 4.03
N ARG A 28 -8.40 0.63 4.96
CA ARG A 28 -7.48 1.29 5.91
C ARG A 28 -6.19 1.70 5.21
N GLU A 29 -5.64 0.82 4.37
CA GLU A 29 -4.48 1.15 3.53
C GLU A 29 -4.75 2.38 2.66
N TYR A 30 -5.86 2.36 1.91
CA TYR A 30 -6.23 3.46 1.00
C TYR A 30 -6.48 4.76 1.75
N ALA A 31 -7.07 4.69 2.95
CA ALA A 31 -7.27 5.87 3.78
C ALA A 31 -5.92 6.45 4.27
N SER A 32 -4.98 5.59 4.66
CA SER A 32 -3.62 6.01 5.03
C SER A 32 -2.92 6.67 3.85
N ILE A 33 -2.98 6.06 2.66
CA ILE A 33 -2.38 6.60 1.44
C ILE A 33 -2.97 7.99 1.10
N ALA A 34 -4.30 8.14 1.16
CA ALA A 34 -4.96 9.42 0.89
C ALA A 34 -4.49 10.51 1.84
N LYS A 35 -4.54 10.24 3.16
CA LYS A 35 -4.12 11.18 4.21
C LYS A 35 -2.67 11.61 4.03
N GLU A 36 -1.76 10.66 3.82
CA GLU A 36 -0.33 10.97 3.69
C GLU A 36 0.01 11.65 2.35
N SER A 37 -0.67 11.28 1.27
CA SER A 37 -0.53 11.95 -0.02
C SER A 37 -0.98 13.40 0.09
N HIS A 38 -2.15 13.64 0.69
CA HIS A 38 -2.66 14.98 0.94
C HIS A 38 -1.70 15.84 1.78
N ALA A 39 -1.19 15.28 2.88
CA ALA A 39 -0.24 15.97 3.76
C ALA A 39 1.08 16.37 3.07
N SER A 40 1.47 15.65 2.00
CA SER A 40 2.64 15.97 1.17
C SER A 40 2.31 16.84 -0.05
N GLY A 41 1.09 17.37 -0.16
CA GLY A 41 0.63 18.14 -1.32
C GLY A 41 0.43 17.31 -2.60
N SER A 42 0.48 15.98 -2.48
CA SER A 42 0.33 15.01 -3.56
C SER A 42 -1.13 14.51 -3.65
N LYS A 43 -1.43 13.78 -4.71
CA LYS A 43 -2.76 13.20 -4.95
C LYS A 43 -2.72 11.69 -4.89
N PHE A 44 -3.79 11.09 -4.41
CA PHE A 44 -4.01 9.65 -4.50
C PHE A 44 -5.22 9.36 -5.39
N PHE A 45 -5.05 8.44 -6.34
CA PHE A 45 -6.10 7.91 -7.18
C PHE A 45 -6.28 6.42 -6.90
N LEU A 46 -7.53 6.04 -6.69
CA LEU A 46 -7.96 4.65 -6.73
C LEU A 46 -8.67 4.44 -8.07
N THR A 47 -8.06 3.69 -8.98
CA THR A 47 -8.48 3.49 -10.37
C THR A 47 -9.05 2.10 -10.61
N SER A 48 -9.72 1.89 -11.75
CA SER A 48 -10.40 0.63 -12.09
C SER A 48 -11.42 0.17 -11.04
N VAL A 49 -12.00 1.12 -10.30
CA VAL A 49 -13.02 0.80 -9.31
C VAL A 49 -14.33 0.42 -10.04
N PRO A 50 -14.91 -0.76 -9.78
CA PRO A 50 -16.19 -1.15 -10.39
C PRO A 50 -17.28 -0.11 -10.11
N GLU A 51 -18.13 0.19 -11.10
CA GLU A 51 -19.20 1.20 -10.96
C GLU A 51 -20.22 0.82 -9.86
N GLU A 52 -20.41 -0.48 -9.67
CA GLU A 52 -21.29 -1.07 -8.66
C GLU A 52 -20.67 -1.12 -7.26
N LEU A 53 -19.36 -0.88 -7.11
CA LEU A 53 -18.69 -0.95 -5.82
C LEU A 53 -19.16 0.19 -4.92
N VAL A 54 -19.77 -0.16 -3.79
CA VAL A 54 -20.08 0.80 -2.74
C VAL A 54 -18.80 1.10 -1.96
N LEU A 55 -18.30 2.33 -2.11
CA LEU A 55 -17.11 2.78 -1.40
C LEU A 55 -17.34 2.76 0.13
N PRO A 56 -16.47 2.14 0.93
CA PRO A 56 -16.61 2.14 2.39
C PRO A 56 -16.61 3.55 2.98
N GLU A 57 -17.36 3.75 4.08
CA GLU A 57 -17.55 5.06 4.73
C GLU A 57 -16.22 5.79 5.00
N ARG A 58 -15.18 5.05 5.42
CA ARG A 58 -13.83 5.58 5.69
C ARG A 58 -13.20 6.32 4.50
N LEU A 59 -13.58 5.95 3.27
CA LEU A 59 -13.04 6.51 2.04
C LEU A 59 -13.96 7.58 1.43
N GLN A 60 -15.22 7.66 1.85
CA GLN A 60 -16.18 8.63 1.32
C GLN A 60 -15.80 10.05 1.71
N GLY A 61 -15.62 10.93 0.71
CA GLY A 61 -15.28 12.34 0.93
C GLY A 61 -13.88 12.57 1.53
N LEU A 62 -13.01 11.56 1.54
CA LEU A 62 -11.68 11.66 2.12
C LEU A 62 -10.80 12.60 1.31
N GLU A 63 -10.21 13.61 1.97
CA GLU A 63 -9.32 14.55 1.31
C GLU A 63 -8.10 13.83 0.71
N GLY A 64 -7.73 14.24 -0.51
CA GLY A 64 -6.60 13.66 -1.24
C GLY A 64 -6.91 12.37 -1.99
N LEU A 65 -8.08 11.76 -1.81
CA LEU A 65 -8.55 10.61 -2.59
C LEU A 65 -9.38 11.06 -3.80
N THR A 66 -9.04 10.55 -4.97
CA THR A 66 -9.87 10.57 -6.17
C THR A 66 -10.20 9.14 -6.57
N VAL A 67 -11.47 8.83 -6.78
CA VAL A 67 -11.93 7.50 -7.24
C VAL A 67 -12.29 7.58 -8.71
N GLU A 68 -11.78 6.65 -9.51
CA GLU A 68 -11.99 6.58 -10.95
C GLU A 68 -12.38 5.15 -11.37
N CYS A 69 -13.45 5.03 -12.15
CA CYS A 69 -13.84 3.73 -12.74
C CYS A 69 -12.95 3.34 -13.92
N ARG A 70 -12.24 4.32 -14.50
CA ARG A 70 -11.35 4.11 -15.65
C ARG A 70 -10.01 3.56 -15.20
N ALA A 71 -9.43 2.70 -16.02
CA ALA A 71 -8.10 2.14 -15.79
C ALA A 71 -6.98 3.19 -15.97
N VAL A 72 -5.83 2.95 -15.34
CA VAL A 72 -4.66 3.84 -15.47
C VAL A 72 -4.20 4.02 -16.91
N GLU A 73 -4.27 2.95 -17.71
CA GLU A 73 -3.98 2.96 -19.14
C GLU A 73 -4.96 3.81 -19.95
N GLU A 74 -6.10 4.20 -19.37
CA GLU A 74 -7.00 5.15 -20.01
C GLU A 74 -6.70 6.59 -19.63
N LEU A 75 -6.35 6.79 -18.36
CA LEU A 75 -6.09 8.10 -17.80
C LEU A 75 -4.73 8.66 -18.23
N TYR A 76 -3.72 7.79 -18.43
CA TYR A 76 -2.34 8.18 -18.67
C TYR A 76 -1.77 7.57 -19.96
N ARG A 77 -2.16 8.15 -21.09
CA ARG A 77 -1.69 7.81 -22.44
C ARG A 77 -1.05 9.00 -23.13
N GLU A 78 -0.12 8.70 -24.02
CA GLU A 78 0.39 9.65 -25.01
C GLU A 78 -0.60 9.82 -26.17
N ASN A 79 -0.42 10.87 -26.97
CA ASN A 79 -1.28 11.16 -28.12
C ASN A 79 -1.28 10.07 -29.21
N ASP A 80 -0.22 9.24 -29.27
CA ASP A 80 -0.10 8.11 -30.19
C ASP A 80 -0.74 6.81 -29.65
N GLY A 81 -1.38 6.88 -28.48
CA GLY A 81 -2.02 5.75 -27.82
C GLY A 81 -1.08 4.89 -26.97
N SER A 82 0.22 5.20 -26.92
CA SER A 82 1.17 4.50 -26.05
C SER A 82 0.99 4.88 -24.58
N PRO A 83 1.42 4.01 -23.62
CA PRO A 83 1.38 4.33 -22.20
C PRO A 83 2.26 5.52 -21.88
N SER A 84 1.83 6.38 -20.94
CA SER A 84 2.59 7.59 -20.65
C SER A 84 3.97 7.29 -20.09
N LYS A 85 4.98 7.99 -20.64
CA LYS A 85 6.38 7.88 -20.19
C LYS A 85 6.63 8.54 -18.83
N ARG A 86 5.65 9.29 -18.32
CA ARG A 86 5.68 9.94 -16.99
C ARG A 86 5.12 9.05 -15.87
N VAL A 87 4.67 7.84 -16.19
CA VAL A 87 4.16 6.85 -15.25
C VAL A 87 5.22 5.79 -14.97
N CYS A 88 5.52 5.58 -13.69
CA CYS A 88 6.36 4.50 -13.20
C CYS A 88 5.50 3.42 -12.55
N LEU A 89 5.64 2.17 -13.00
CA LEU A 89 5.04 1.01 -12.34
C LEU A 89 5.95 0.52 -11.22
N LEU A 90 5.43 0.41 -10.00
CA LEU A 90 6.11 -0.25 -8.90
C LEU A 90 5.86 -1.75 -8.99
N ASP A 91 6.95 -2.48 -9.22
CA ASP A 91 6.94 -3.90 -9.55
C ASP A 91 8.07 -4.61 -8.80
N PRO A 92 7.77 -5.58 -7.92
CA PRO A 92 8.79 -6.40 -7.24
C PRO A 92 9.76 -7.11 -8.20
N GLN A 93 9.32 -7.39 -9.44
CA GLN A 93 10.13 -8.07 -10.47
C GLN A 93 10.92 -7.09 -11.36
N ALA A 94 10.80 -5.78 -11.17
CA ALA A 94 11.57 -4.82 -11.94
C ALA A 94 13.09 -4.96 -11.67
N LYS A 95 13.88 -4.80 -12.73
CA LYS A 95 15.35 -4.94 -12.66
C LYS A 95 16.05 -3.76 -11.99
N GLN A 96 15.40 -2.59 -11.98
CA GLN A 96 15.95 -1.34 -11.45
C GLN A 96 15.21 -0.96 -10.18
N GLU A 97 15.95 -0.54 -9.16
CA GLU A 97 15.38 0.06 -7.96
C GLU A 97 14.95 1.49 -8.22
N LEU A 98 13.87 1.91 -7.56
CA LEU A 98 13.44 3.30 -7.54
C LEU A 98 14.52 4.15 -6.86
N ARG A 99 14.87 5.28 -7.47
CA ARG A 99 15.89 6.21 -6.94
C ARG A 99 15.36 7.63 -6.81
N PRO A 100 15.99 8.49 -5.98
CA PRO A 100 15.59 9.89 -5.84
C PRO A 100 15.48 10.67 -7.16
N GLU A 101 16.31 10.35 -8.15
CA GLU A 101 16.32 10.99 -9.47
C GLU A 101 15.10 10.61 -10.32
N ASP A 102 14.47 9.46 -10.05
CA ASP A 102 13.22 9.07 -10.71
C ASP A 102 12.07 10.03 -10.35
N GLY A 103 12.18 10.78 -9.25
CA GLY A 103 11.26 11.86 -8.91
C GLY A 103 11.25 13.03 -9.91
N GLU A 104 12.28 13.18 -10.75
CA GLU A 104 12.25 14.15 -11.86
C GLU A 104 11.68 13.52 -13.14
N ARG A 105 11.83 12.20 -13.28
CA ARG A 105 11.47 11.42 -14.48
C ARG A 105 10.00 11.01 -14.53
N PHE A 106 9.36 10.88 -13.38
CA PHE A 106 7.97 10.45 -13.28
C PHE A 106 7.16 11.44 -12.43
N ASP A 107 5.92 11.67 -12.85
CA ASP A 107 4.93 12.41 -12.07
C ASP A 107 3.94 11.48 -11.37
N VAL A 108 3.83 10.26 -11.89
CA VAL A 108 2.81 9.29 -11.52
C VAL A 108 3.48 7.98 -11.14
N PHE A 109 3.09 7.43 -10.00
CA PHE A 109 3.58 6.16 -9.49
C PHE A 109 2.40 5.21 -9.32
N LEU A 110 2.44 4.13 -10.09
CA LEU A 110 1.37 3.14 -10.22
C LEU A 110 1.70 1.88 -9.42
N PHE A 111 0.73 1.41 -8.65
CA PHE A 111 0.80 0.21 -7.83
C PHE A 111 -0.32 -0.74 -8.27
N GLY A 112 0.02 -2.00 -8.52
CA GLY A 112 -1.01 -3.04 -8.64
C GLY A 112 -1.64 -3.28 -7.29
N GLY A 113 -2.96 -3.15 -7.18
CA GLY A 113 -3.69 -3.33 -5.93
C GLY A 113 -3.41 -4.66 -5.26
N ILE A 114 -3.42 -4.61 -3.92
CA ILE A 114 -3.25 -5.70 -2.95
C ILE A 114 -1.85 -6.34 -3.00
N LEU A 115 -0.88 -5.55 -2.57
CA LEU A 115 0.36 -6.07 -2.01
C LEU A 115 0.05 -6.48 -0.56
N GLY A 116 -0.34 -7.72 -0.31
CA GLY A 116 -0.78 -8.12 1.04
C GLY A 116 -1.14 -9.59 1.22
N ASP A 117 -1.19 -10.38 0.15
CA ASP A 117 -1.27 -11.83 0.28
C ASP A 117 0.11 -12.40 0.67
N ASP A 118 0.11 -13.39 1.56
CA ASP A 118 1.23 -14.31 1.78
C ASP A 118 0.75 -15.75 1.53
N PRO A 119 1.25 -16.46 0.49
CA PRO A 119 2.26 -15.99 -0.47
C PRO A 119 1.72 -14.88 -1.40
N PRO A 120 2.59 -13.97 -1.88
CA PRO A 120 2.20 -12.89 -2.79
C PRO A 120 1.48 -13.38 -4.04
N ARG A 121 0.29 -12.82 -4.29
CA ARG A 121 -0.36 -12.90 -5.60
C ARG A 121 0.27 -11.84 -6.51
N ASP A 122 0.85 -12.23 -7.66
CA ASP A 122 1.46 -11.32 -8.64
C ASP A 122 0.38 -10.53 -9.43
N ARG A 123 -0.42 -9.72 -8.73
CA ARG A 123 -1.49 -8.89 -9.31
C ARG A 123 -0.89 -7.81 -10.23
N THR A 124 0.35 -7.40 -9.97
CA THR A 124 1.12 -6.50 -10.85
C THR A 124 1.36 -7.10 -12.25
N LYS A 125 1.21 -8.41 -12.46
CA LYS A 125 1.36 -9.05 -13.77
C LYS A 125 0.47 -8.44 -14.85
N GLU A 126 -0.75 -8.06 -14.51
CA GLU A 126 -1.69 -7.45 -15.46
C GLU A 126 -1.22 -6.08 -15.92
N LEU A 127 -0.55 -5.33 -15.04
CA LEU A 127 0.03 -4.02 -15.33
C LEU A 127 1.37 -4.12 -16.06
N ARG A 128 2.15 -5.18 -15.80
CA ARG A 128 3.49 -5.40 -16.39
C ARG A 128 3.44 -5.51 -17.91
N VAL A 129 2.36 -6.07 -18.46
CA VAL A 129 2.18 -6.20 -19.91
C VAL A 129 1.72 -4.90 -20.59
N LYS A 130 1.37 -3.87 -19.80
CA LYS A 130 0.85 -2.59 -20.32
C LYS A 130 1.95 -1.67 -20.84
N GLY A 131 3.24 -1.94 -20.56
CA GLY A 131 4.36 -1.22 -21.14
C GLY A 131 4.86 0.01 -20.37
N PHE A 132 4.41 0.19 -19.12
CA PHE A 132 4.96 1.21 -18.21
C PHE A 132 6.40 0.87 -17.79
N GLU A 133 7.21 1.90 -17.52
CA GLU A 133 8.57 1.68 -17.01
C GLU A 133 8.52 1.21 -15.55
N GLY A 134 9.16 0.08 -15.25
CA GLY A 134 9.12 -0.55 -13.93
C GLY A 134 10.26 -0.13 -12.99
N ARG A 135 9.96 -0.01 -11.70
CA ARG A 135 10.91 0.10 -10.58
C ARG A 135 10.53 -0.81 -9.43
N ARG A 136 11.52 -1.37 -8.72
CA ARG A 136 11.30 -2.12 -7.48
C ARG A 136 11.64 -1.28 -6.26
N LEU A 137 11.08 -1.64 -5.10
CA LEU A 137 11.29 -0.97 -3.80
C LEU A 137 12.18 -1.77 -2.85
N GLY A 138 13.07 -2.59 -3.42
CA GLY A 138 13.90 -3.55 -2.69
C GLY A 138 13.36 -4.98 -2.79
N PRO A 139 13.98 -5.92 -2.05
CA PRO A 139 13.71 -7.35 -2.20
C PRO A 139 12.60 -7.91 -1.30
N VAL A 140 12.20 -7.18 -0.26
CA VAL A 140 11.20 -7.63 0.72
C VAL A 140 9.84 -7.02 0.36
N GLN A 141 8.79 -7.83 0.41
CA GLN A 141 7.42 -7.40 0.12
C GLN A 141 6.96 -6.36 1.14
N MET A 142 6.19 -5.38 0.68
CA MET A 142 5.60 -4.31 1.49
C MET A 142 4.09 -4.36 1.32
N THR A 143 3.35 -3.91 2.33
CA THR A 143 1.92 -3.59 2.17
C THR A 143 1.74 -2.45 1.16
N THR A 144 0.54 -2.29 0.58
CA THR A 144 0.31 -1.25 -0.44
C THR A 144 0.59 0.14 0.11
N ASP A 145 0.12 0.45 1.33
CA ASP A 145 0.36 1.74 1.98
C ASP A 145 1.85 1.97 2.25
N THR A 146 2.58 0.93 2.67
CA THR A 146 4.03 1.02 2.89
C THR A 146 4.77 1.25 1.57
N ALA A 147 4.40 0.57 0.49
CA ALA A 147 5.01 0.76 -0.82
C ALA A 147 4.83 2.20 -1.31
N VAL A 148 3.63 2.79 -1.14
CA VAL A 148 3.37 4.19 -1.48
C VAL A 148 4.17 5.14 -0.59
N ARG A 149 4.22 4.88 0.73
CA ARG A 149 5.01 5.65 1.70
C ARG A 149 6.49 5.66 1.36
N VAL A 150 7.06 4.50 1.06
CA VAL A 150 8.47 4.35 0.64
C VAL A 150 8.72 5.09 -0.67
N THR A 151 7.83 4.94 -1.65
CA THR A 151 7.94 5.66 -2.92
C THR A 151 7.98 7.17 -2.69
N ARG A 152 7.09 7.71 -1.83
CA ARG A 152 7.09 9.13 -1.44
C ARG A 152 8.41 9.56 -0.82
N ILE A 153 8.89 8.82 0.17
CA ILE A 153 10.17 9.10 0.85
C ILE A 153 11.33 9.14 -0.17
N ILE A 154 11.32 8.24 -1.16
CA ILE A 154 12.36 8.22 -2.19
C ILE A 154 12.28 9.43 -3.11
N VAL A 155 11.12 9.69 -3.69
CA VAL A 155 11.02 10.62 -4.83
C VAL A 155 10.82 12.07 -4.41
N GLN A 156 10.23 12.29 -3.22
CA GLN A 156 9.96 13.61 -2.67
C GLN A 156 11.00 14.00 -1.61
N ASP A 157 11.27 13.12 -0.64
CA ASP A 157 12.24 13.40 0.45
C ASP A 157 13.69 13.10 0.04
N LYS A 158 13.89 12.55 -1.16
CA LYS A 158 15.19 12.25 -1.78
C LYS A 158 16.07 11.32 -0.94
N VAL A 159 15.45 10.37 -0.23
CA VAL A 159 16.13 9.34 0.55
C VAL A 159 16.29 8.09 -0.31
N LYS A 160 17.45 7.42 -0.29
CA LYS A 160 17.61 6.18 -1.06
C LYS A 160 16.87 5.04 -0.40
N VAL A 161 16.45 4.04 -1.18
CA VAL A 161 15.71 2.89 -0.67
C VAL A 161 16.46 2.17 0.46
N GLU A 162 17.78 2.05 0.37
CA GLU A 162 18.63 1.42 1.38
C GLU A 162 18.79 2.24 2.68
N ASP A 163 18.51 3.55 2.64
CA ASP A 163 18.70 4.47 3.77
C ASP A 163 17.40 4.65 4.59
N ILE A 164 16.28 4.09 4.15
CA ILE A 164 15.01 4.16 4.87
C ILE A 164 15.05 3.22 6.08
N PRO A 165 14.67 3.70 7.29
CA PRO A 165 14.65 2.84 8.46
C PRO A 165 13.46 1.87 8.36
N TYR A 166 13.75 0.58 8.23
CA TYR A 166 12.74 -0.47 8.12
C TYR A 166 12.63 -1.33 9.38
N ILE A 167 11.48 -2.00 9.52
CA ILE A 167 11.32 -3.21 10.31
C ILE A 167 10.80 -4.28 9.35
N ASP A 168 11.52 -5.38 9.26
CA ASP A 168 11.14 -6.54 8.46
C ASP A 168 10.47 -7.55 9.38
N HIS A 169 9.33 -8.06 8.95
CA HIS A 169 8.61 -9.12 9.64
C HIS A 169 8.28 -8.82 11.11
N PRO A 170 7.63 -7.68 11.44
CA PRO A 170 7.36 -7.33 12.84
C PRO A 170 6.36 -8.29 13.49
N ASP A 171 6.63 -8.66 14.74
CA ASP A 171 5.66 -9.30 15.63
C ASP A 171 4.72 -8.27 16.26
N LEU A 172 3.42 -8.48 16.09
CA LEU A 172 2.36 -7.78 16.83
C LEU A 172 1.92 -8.64 18.01
N LYS A 173 2.12 -8.14 19.22
CA LYS A 173 1.67 -8.84 20.43
C LYS A 173 0.14 -8.77 20.54
N VAL A 174 -0.49 -9.94 20.65
CA VAL A 174 -1.91 -10.09 20.95
C VAL A 174 -2.10 -10.02 22.47
N ASP A 175 -1.31 -10.80 23.21
CA ASP A 175 -1.28 -10.78 24.68
C ASP A 175 0.12 -11.12 25.24
N GLU A 176 0.21 -11.61 26.49
CA GLU A 176 1.48 -11.99 27.13
C GLU A 176 2.14 -13.24 26.53
N HIS A 177 1.38 -14.06 25.81
CA HIS A 177 1.78 -15.37 25.29
C HIS A 177 1.68 -15.48 23.77
N GLU A 178 0.94 -14.58 23.13
CA GLU A 178 0.63 -14.66 21.70
C GLU A 178 1.12 -13.45 20.92
N SER A 179 1.68 -13.72 19.74
CA SER A 179 2.04 -12.71 18.74
C SER A 179 1.73 -13.20 17.33
N VAL A 180 1.46 -12.23 16.46
CA VAL A 180 1.25 -12.44 15.03
C VAL A 180 2.42 -11.82 14.29
N GLU A 181 3.19 -12.63 13.57
CA GLU A 181 4.24 -12.13 12.68
C GLU A 181 3.58 -11.57 11.40
N MET A 182 3.89 -10.33 11.06
CA MET A 182 3.43 -9.73 9.81
C MET A 182 4.44 -10.03 8.71
N PRO A 183 4.11 -10.75 7.62
CA PRO A 183 5.08 -11.20 6.62
C PRO A 183 5.57 -10.10 5.65
N PHE A 184 5.63 -8.84 6.10
CA PHE A 184 5.96 -7.68 5.28
C PHE A 184 7.04 -6.80 5.91
N ARG A 185 7.67 -5.99 5.08
CA ARG A 185 8.51 -4.85 5.48
C ARG A 185 7.65 -3.62 5.72
N TYR A 186 7.93 -2.91 6.81
CA TYR A 186 7.30 -1.65 7.19
C TYR A 186 8.36 -0.55 7.40
N VAL A 187 7.97 0.71 7.19
CA VAL A 187 8.79 1.85 7.61
C VAL A 187 8.73 1.97 9.13
N ARG A 188 9.87 2.21 9.76
CA ARG A 188 10.00 2.41 11.21
C ARG A 188 9.79 3.89 11.57
N ASP A 189 8.95 4.14 12.57
CA ASP A 189 8.77 5.48 13.13
C ASP A 189 9.92 5.89 14.07
N LYS A 190 9.79 7.04 14.72
CA LYS A 190 10.81 7.59 15.63
C LYS A 190 10.88 6.83 16.95
N GLU A 191 9.79 6.18 17.32
CA GLU A 191 9.58 5.38 18.52
C GLU A 191 10.07 3.93 18.32
N GLY A 192 10.48 3.57 17.10
CA GLY A 192 10.99 2.25 16.77
C GLY A 192 9.91 1.22 16.43
N LYS A 193 8.69 1.66 16.13
CA LYS A 193 7.55 0.80 15.77
C LYS A 193 7.26 0.82 14.26
N PRO A 194 6.62 -0.23 13.71
CA PRO A 194 6.20 -0.23 12.31
C PRO A 194 5.05 0.76 12.10
N ILE A 195 5.16 1.61 11.07
CA ILE A 195 4.07 2.50 10.66
C ILE A 195 3.00 1.66 9.96
N MET A 196 1.82 1.55 10.56
CA MET A 196 0.66 0.86 10.03
C MET A 196 -0.53 1.81 9.89
N PRO A 197 -1.51 1.52 9.01
CA PRO A 197 -2.74 2.29 8.94
C PRO A 197 -3.48 2.36 10.28
N GLU A 198 -4.19 3.46 10.50
CA GLU A 198 -4.98 3.66 11.71
C GLU A 198 -6.01 2.54 11.90
N GLY A 199 -5.98 1.92 13.09
CA GLY A 199 -6.85 0.81 13.44
C GLY A 199 -6.49 -0.53 12.79
N MET A 200 -5.33 -0.64 12.11
CA MET A 200 -4.88 -1.87 11.46
C MET A 200 -4.42 -2.92 12.47
N VAL A 201 -3.73 -2.49 13.53
CA VAL A 201 -3.29 -3.41 14.59
C VAL A 201 -4.52 -4.05 15.24
N GLU A 202 -5.52 -3.25 15.60
CA GLU A 202 -6.77 -3.70 16.20
C GLU A 202 -7.54 -4.65 15.28
N LEU A 203 -7.50 -4.42 13.96
CA LEU A 203 -8.08 -5.32 12.97
C LEU A 203 -7.39 -6.69 12.99
N ILE A 204 -6.05 -6.70 12.96
CA ILE A 204 -5.24 -7.93 13.00
C ILE A 204 -5.50 -8.72 14.27
N LEU A 205 -5.50 -8.04 15.42
CA LEU A 205 -5.73 -8.68 16.72
C LEU A 205 -7.13 -9.31 16.78
N ARG A 206 -8.16 -8.57 16.36
CA ARG A 206 -9.55 -9.07 16.32
C ARG A 206 -9.70 -10.28 15.40
N ASP A 207 -9.07 -10.28 14.24
CA ASP A 207 -9.20 -11.37 13.28
C ASP A 207 -8.39 -12.61 13.73
N SER A 208 -7.30 -12.41 14.48
CA SER A 208 -6.54 -13.48 15.12
C SER A 208 -7.33 -14.15 16.25
N GLU A 209 -8.00 -13.37 17.10
CA GLU A 209 -8.91 -13.88 18.15
C GLU A 209 -10.06 -14.71 17.55
N LYS A 210 -10.64 -14.28 16.41
CA LYS A 210 -11.71 -15.00 15.72
C LYS A 210 -11.24 -16.32 15.12
N GLY A 211 -10.08 -16.33 14.46
CA GLY A 211 -9.49 -17.56 13.92
C GLY A 211 -9.25 -18.62 15.00
N LEU A 212 -8.92 -18.19 16.22
CA LEU A 212 -8.79 -19.06 17.40
C LEU A 212 -10.16 -19.52 17.94
N GLY A 213 -11.16 -18.64 17.99
CA GLY A 213 -12.52 -18.98 18.40
C GLY A 213 -13.16 -20.05 17.51
N ASP A 214 -12.88 -20.03 16.21
CA ASP A 214 -13.35 -21.04 15.26
C ASP A 214 -12.49 -22.34 15.27
N MET A 215 -11.28 -22.29 15.88
CA MET A 215 -10.41 -23.45 16.08
C MET A 215 -10.74 -24.25 17.35
N ILE A 216 -11.52 -23.69 18.28
CA ILE A 216 -12.14 -24.49 19.36
C ILE A 216 -13.30 -25.25 18.74
N SER A 217 -13.03 -26.47 18.29
CA SER A 217 -14.05 -27.35 17.72
C SER A 217 -15.25 -27.49 18.67
N GLU A 218 -16.47 -27.67 18.14
CA GLU A 218 -17.67 -28.03 18.93
C GLU A 218 -17.42 -29.25 19.86
N GLN A 219 -16.41 -30.07 19.52
CA GLN A 219 -15.92 -31.18 20.32
C GLN A 219 -15.34 -30.74 21.67
N GLU A 220 -14.53 -29.67 21.70
CA GLU A 220 -13.90 -29.15 22.92
C GLU A 220 -14.90 -28.37 23.79
N LEU A 221 -15.87 -27.68 23.18
CA LEU A 221 -16.96 -27.03 23.91
C LEU A 221 -17.84 -28.08 24.64
N ASN A 222 -18.11 -29.22 24.00
CA ASN A 222 -18.86 -30.32 24.62
C ASN A 222 -18.10 -30.99 25.77
N ASP A 223 -16.76 -31.09 25.69
CA ASP A 223 -15.93 -31.66 26.75
C ASP A 223 -15.76 -30.71 27.96
N MET A 224 -15.94 -29.40 27.77
CA MET A 224 -15.95 -28.40 28.84
C MET A 224 -17.31 -28.27 29.54
N ILE A 225 -18.42 -28.56 28.85
CA ILE A 225 -19.78 -28.48 29.41
C ILE A 225 -20.17 -29.74 30.21
N MET A 226 -19.44 -30.85 30.05
CA MET A 226 -19.71 -32.14 30.71
C MET A 226 -18.79 -32.46 31.91
N LYS A 227 -18.14 -31.46 32.51
CA LYS A 227 -17.45 -31.57 33.81
C LYS A 227 -18.08 -30.66 34.85
#